data_AF-A0A317Z3E0-F1
#
_entry.id   AF-A0A317Z3E0-F1
#
_cell.length_a   1.000
_cell.length_b   1.000
_cell.length_c   1.000
_cell.angle_alpha   90.00
_cell.angle_beta   90.00
_cell.angle_gamma   90.00
#
_symmetry.space_group_name_H-M   'P 1'
#
loop_
_entity.id
_entity.type
_entity.pdbx_description
1 polymer ?
#
loop_
_entity_poly.entity_id
_entity_poly.type
_entity_poly.pdbx_seq_one_letter_code
_entity_poly.pdbx_strand_id
1 'polypeptide(L)'
;GGSDQWGNITSGIELMRRMYGVTDVYGFTIPLVTKADGKKFGKSESGTIWLDPEKTSPYEFYQFWINTSDDDVIKFLKYFTFLSKTDIEALEKSVVEEPHLRKAQTTLAEEVTRFIHGNDALAEAQRISQALFKGDLKSLSAEEIKAGF
;
A
#
# COMPACT_ATOMS: atom_id res chain seq x y z
N GLY A 1 0.84 5.30 17.11
CA GLY A 1 -0.52 4.92 16.65
C GLY A 1 -1.00 5.87 15.57
N GLY A 2 -2.19 5.66 14.99
CA GLY A 2 -2.82 6.65 14.10
C GLY A 2 -3.14 7.95 14.84
N SER A 3 -3.36 9.06 14.12
CA SER A 3 -3.63 10.37 14.73
C SER A 3 -4.89 10.38 15.61
N ASP A 4 -5.85 9.50 15.32
CA ASP A 4 -7.05 9.24 16.11
C ASP A 4 -6.77 8.63 17.50
N GLN A 5 -5.59 8.03 17.70
CA GLN A 5 -5.20 7.39 18.96
C GLN A 5 -4.52 8.33 19.96
N TRP A 6 -4.38 9.62 19.66
CA TRP A 6 -3.64 10.56 20.51
C TRP A 6 -4.17 10.61 21.95
N GLY A 7 -5.50 10.64 22.13
CA GLY A 7 -6.11 10.66 23.48
C GLY A 7 -5.81 9.41 24.31
N ASN A 8 -5.77 8.24 23.67
CA ASN A 8 -5.42 6.98 24.34
C ASN A 8 -3.93 6.96 24.71
N ILE A 9 -3.06 7.46 23.83
CA ILE A 9 -1.62 7.53 24.07
C ILE A 9 -1.30 8.45 25.25
N THR A 10 -1.85 9.66 25.29
CA THR A 10 -1.61 10.61 26.40
C THR A 10 -2.20 10.11 27.72
N SER A 11 -3.35 9.43 27.68
CA SER A 11 -3.91 8.77 28.87
C SER A 11 -2.98 7.68 29.40
N GLY A 12 -2.33 6.92 28.52
CA GLY A 12 -1.32 5.93 28.90
C GLY A 12 -0.07 6.56 29.54
N ILE A 13 0.42 7.67 29.00
CA ILE A 13 1.54 8.42 29.58
C ILE A 13 1.19 8.92 30.99
N GLU A 14 -0.02 9.45 31.17
CA GLU A 14 -0.49 9.91 32.48
C GLU A 14 -0.62 8.75 33.49
N LEU A 15 -1.09 7.59 33.02
CA LEU A 15 -1.16 6.38 33.85
C LEU A 15 0.24 5.94 34.30
N MET A 16 1.22 5.93 33.39
CA MET A 16 2.61 5.58 33.70
C MET A 16 3.20 6.47 34.79
N ARG A 17 2.95 7.78 34.69
CA ARG A 17 3.37 8.76 35.69
C ARG A 17 2.73 8.49 37.06
N ARG A 18 1.42 8.23 37.11
CA ARG A 18 0.69 8.07 38.38
C ARG A 18 0.94 6.74 39.08
N MET A 19 0.95 5.65 38.31
CA MET A 19 1.01 4.31 38.87
C MET A 19 2.44 3.85 39.16
N TYR A 20 3.37 4.25 38.31
CA TYR A 20 4.74 3.73 38.33
C TYR A 20 5.80 4.81 38.53
N GLY A 21 5.41 6.09 38.62
CA GLY A 21 6.35 7.21 38.77
C GLY A 21 7.25 7.43 37.54
N VAL A 22 6.96 6.79 36.40
CA VAL A 22 7.78 6.86 35.19
C VAL A 22 7.37 8.07 34.37
N THR A 23 8.28 9.02 34.18
CA THR A 23 8.02 10.27 33.45
C THR A 23 8.65 10.33 32.07
N ASP A 24 9.64 9.49 31.79
CA ASP A 24 10.36 9.44 30.51
C ASP A 24 9.65 8.53 29.50
N VAL A 25 8.37 8.82 29.24
CA VAL A 25 7.54 8.11 28.26
C VAL A 25 7.04 9.11 27.24
N TYR A 26 7.19 8.75 25.96
CA TYR A 26 6.82 9.62 24.85
C TYR A 26 5.77 8.96 23.97
N GLY A 27 4.93 9.80 23.35
CA GLY A 27 3.93 9.40 22.39
C GLY A 27 4.23 10.00 21.03
N PHE A 28 4.09 9.20 19.99
CA PHE A 28 4.14 9.66 18.61
C PHE A 28 2.97 9.08 17.81
N THR A 29 2.39 9.92 16.97
CA THR A 29 1.30 9.56 16.07
C THR A 29 1.71 9.77 14.63
N ILE A 30 1.20 8.88 13.78
CA ILE A 30 1.32 9.00 12.33
C ILE A 30 0.03 9.60 11.77
N PRO A 31 0.10 10.42 10.71
CA PRO A 31 -1.08 10.99 10.08
C PRO A 31 -1.98 9.89 9.52
N LEU A 32 -3.29 10.12 9.53
CA LEU A 32 -4.20 9.27 8.78
C LEU A 32 -3.93 9.42 7.29
N VAL A 33 -3.83 8.28 6.59
CA VAL A 33 -3.57 8.27 5.16
C VAL A 33 -4.84 8.70 4.42
N THR A 34 -4.73 9.78 3.63
CA THR A 34 -5.79 10.30 2.76
C THR A 34 -5.30 10.33 1.33
N LYS A 35 -6.23 10.13 0.39
CA LYS A 35 -5.98 10.35 -1.04
C LYS A 35 -6.11 11.83 -1.39
N ALA A 36 -5.44 12.28 -2.45
CA ALA A 36 -5.52 13.65 -2.93
C ALA A 36 -6.95 14.06 -3.34
N ASP A 37 -7.76 13.08 -3.77
CA ASP A 37 -9.18 13.24 -4.11
C ASP A 37 -10.13 13.36 -2.88
N GLY A 38 -9.57 13.35 -1.66
CA GLY A 38 -10.33 13.46 -0.41
C GLY A 38 -11.00 12.15 0.03
N LYS A 39 -10.91 11.05 -0.74
CA LYS A 39 -11.44 9.75 -0.32
C LYS A 39 -10.54 9.13 0.76
N LYS A 40 -11.16 8.32 1.62
CA LYS A 40 -10.43 7.54 2.63
C LYS A 40 -9.56 6.50 1.94
N PHE A 41 -8.31 6.42 2.38
CA PHE A 41 -7.40 5.36 1.96
C PHE A 41 -7.92 3.98 2.38
N GLY A 42 -7.67 2.95 1.56
CA GLY A 42 -8.11 1.58 1.83
C GLY A 42 -9.59 1.28 1.56
N LYS A 43 -10.38 2.24 1.08
CA LYS A 43 -11.70 2.00 0.48
C LYS A 43 -11.60 2.03 -1.04
N SER A 44 -11.75 0.89 -1.70
CA SER A 44 -12.01 0.79 -3.14
C SER A 44 -13.51 0.87 -3.42
N GLU A 45 -13.89 0.95 -4.69
CA GLU A 45 -15.30 0.83 -5.10
C GLU A 45 -15.90 -0.54 -4.74
N SER A 46 -15.05 -1.57 -4.63
CA SER A 46 -15.39 -2.93 -4.22
C SER A 46 -15.35 -3.19 -2.70
N GLY A 47 -14.84 -2.26 -1.89
CA GLY A 47 -14.88 -2.35 -0.43
C GLY A 47 -13.53 -2.12 0.27
N THR A 48 -13.23 -2.95 1.26
CA THR A 48 -11.99 -2.84 2.06
C THR A 48 -10.91 -3.70 1.43
N ILE A 49 -9.70 -3.16 1.30
CA ILE A 49 -8.52 -3.94 0.89
C ILE A 49 -7.97 -4.68 2.11
N TRP A 50 -8.08 -6.00 2.10
CA TRP A 50 -7.59 -6.86 3.18
C TRP A 50 -6.16 -7.30 2.91
N LEU A 51 -5.42 -7.60 3.99
CA LEU A 51 -4.11 -8.26 3.89
C LEU A 51 -4.23 -9.80 3.79
N ASP A 52 -5.42 -10.32 4.06
CA ASP A 52 -5.72 -11.75 3.98
C ASP A 52 -5.99 -12.12 2.51
N PRO A 53 -5.17 -13.01 1.90
CA PRO A 53 -5.29 -13.36 0.49
C PRO A 53 -6.62 -14.03 0.12
N GLU A 54 -7.33 -14.62 1.09
CA GLU A 54 -8.65 -15.21 0.86
C GLU A 54 -9.77 -14.16 0.78
N LYS A 55 -9.51 -12.93 1.26
CA LYS A 55 -10.47 -11.81 1.25
C LYS A 55 -10.16 -10.77 0.19
N THR A 56 -8.89 -10.59 -0.13
CA THR A 56 -8.42 -9.77 -1.24
C THR A 56 -7.28 -10.54 -1.86
N SER A 57 -7.48 -11.04 -3.06
CA SER A 57 -6.46 -11.84 -3.74
C SER A 57 -5.18 -11.02 -3.93
N PRO A 58 -4.00 -11.65 -4.00
CA PRO A 58 -2.75 -10.94 -4.28
C PRO A 58 -2.80 -10.12 -5.57
N TYR A 59 -3.56 -10.58 -6.57
CA TYR A 59 -3.83 -9.84 -7.80
C TYR A 59 -4.62 -8.56 -7.53
N GLU A 60 -5.78 -8.64 -6.86
CA GLU A 60 -6.58 -7.46 -6.52
C GLU A 60 -5.80 -6.48 -5.63
N PHE A 61 -5.02 -7.01 -4.69
CA PHE A 61 -4.14 -6.21 -3.84
C PHE A 61 -3.09 -5.46 -4.67
N TYR A 62 -2.40 -6.15 -5.58
CA TYR A 62 -1.46 -5.53 -6.51
C TYR A 62 -2.14 -4.49 -7.41
N GLN A 63 -3.34 -4.80 -7.93
CA GLN A 63 -4.13 -3.89 -8.75
C GLN A 63 -4.58 -2.64 -8.00
N PHE A 64 -4.89 -2.74 -6.71
CA PHE A 64 -5.19 -1.57 -5.89
C PHE A 64 -4.01 -0.58 -5.86
N TRP A 65 -2.79 -1.09 -5.68
CA TRP A 65 -1.59 -0.25 -5.60
C TRP A 65 -1.16 0.29 -6.96
N ILE A 66 -1.18 -0.53 -8.02
CA ILE A 66 -0.76 -0.07 -9.35
C ILE A 66 -1.70 1.01 -9.90
N ASN A 67 -2.95 1.06 -9.43
CA ASN A 67 -3.93 2.07 -9.79
C ASN A 67 -3.86 3.35 -8.94
N THR A 68 -2.81 3.52 -8.12
CA THR A 68 -2.56 4.78 -7.39
C THR A 68 -2.35 5.94 -8.38
N SER A 69 -2.93 7.10 -8.06
CA SER A 69 -2.77 8.33 -8.86
C SER A 69 -1.35 8.87 -8.77
N ASP A 70 -0.95 9.65 -9.79
CA ASP A 70 0.34 10.35 -9.78
C ASP A 70 0.48 11.29 -8.57
N ASP A 71 -0.62 11.92 -8.14
CA ASP A 71 -0.64 12.84 -6.99
C ASP A 71 -0.35 12.14 -5.65
N ASP A 72 -0.64 10.85 -5.53
CA ASP A 72 -0.53 10.09 -4.28
C ASP A 72 0.68 9.14 -4.24
N VAL A 73 1.18 8.69 -5.40
CA VAL A 73 2.14 7.58 -5.47
C VAL A 73 3.44 7.85 -4.72
N ILE A 74 4.01 9.05 -4.82
CA ILE A 74 5.26 9.40 -4.12
C ILE A 74 5.06 9.46 -2.61
N LYS A 75 3.91 9.98 -2.15
CA LYS A 75 3.54 9.98 -0.73
C LYS A 75 3.37 8.54 -0.22
N PHE A 76 2.76 7.66 -1.00
CA PHE A 76 2.56 6.27 -0.62
C PHE A 76 3.86 5.47 -0.61
N LEU A 77 4.78 5.71 -1.56
CA LEU A 77 6.13 5.13 -1.52
C LEU A 77 6.84 5.48 -0.21
N LYS A 78 6.76 6.75 0.23
CA LYS A 78 7.34 7.21 1.50
C LYS A 78 6.69 6.59 2.75
N TYR A 79 5.42 6.19 2.67
CA TYR A 79 4.68 5.65 3.83
C TYR A 79 4.73 4.13 3.93
N PHE A 80 4.73 3.42 2.81
CA PHE A 80 4.46 1.98 2.77
C PHE A 80 5.63 1.12 2.29
N THR A 81 6.76 1.74 1.91
CA THR A 81 7.95 1.00 1.45
C THR A 81 9.17 1.32 2.31
N PHE A 82 10.20 0.49 2.17
CA PHE A 82 11.51 0.68 2.80
C PHE A 82 12.56 1.24 1.83
N LEU A 83 12.13 1.83 0.71
CA LEU A 83 13.02 2.39 -0.29
C LEU A 83 13.84 3.55 0.27
N SER A 84 15.05 3.73 -0.28
CA SER A 84 15.87 4.87 0.11
C SER A 84 15.27 6.18 -0.41
N LYS A 85 15.62 7.28 0.26
CA LYS A 85 15.22 8.62 -0.19
C LYS A 85 15.64 8.87 -1.65
N THR A 86 16.84 8.45 -2.03
CA THR A 86 17.38 8.63 -3.38
C THR A 86 16.57 7.86 -4.43
N ASP A 87 16.13 6.63 -4.11
CA ASP A 87 15.28 5.85 -5.02
C ASP A 87 13.93 6.52 -5.22
N ILE A 88 13.32 7.01 -4.13
CA ILE A 88 12.04 7.72 -4.19
C ILE A 88 12.16 9.03 -5.01
N GLU A 89 13.26 9.78 -4.87
CA GLU A 89 13.52 10.99 -5.66
C GLU A 89 13.69 10.69 -7.15
N ALA A 90 14.29 9.55 -7.50
CA ALA A 90 14.37 9.10 -8.90
C ALA A 90 12.99 8.74 -9.46
N LEU A 91 12.16 8.05 -8.66
CA LEU A 91 10.77 7.73 -9.04
C LEU A 91 9.91 8.99 -9.18
N GLU A 92 10.09 9.99 -8.31
CA GLU A 92 9.41 11.29 -8.40
C GLU A 92 9.69 12.00 -9.71
N LYS A 93 10.94 12.00 -10.20
CA LYS A 93 11.27 12.50 -11.54
C LYS A 93 10.56 11.72 -12.63
N SER A 94 10.50 10.39 -12.53
CA SER A 94 9.84 9.55 -13.53
C SER A 94 8.34 9.82 -13.66
N VAL A 95 7.66 10.21 -12.57
CA VAL A 95 6.23 10.60 -12.61
C VAL A 95 6.03 11.86 -13.45
N VAL A 96 7.00 12.78 -13.48
CA VAL A 96 6.91 14.02 -14.27
C VAL A 96 7.37 13.81 -15.72
N GLU A 97 8.48 13.12 -15.91
CA GLU A 97 9.15 12.99 -17.22
C GLU A 97 8.53 11.89 -18.09
N GLU A 98 8.04 10.82 -17.47
CA GLU A 98 7.57 9.61 -18.14
C GLU A 98 6.34 8.97 -17.46
N PRO A 99 5.27 9.74 -17.16
CA PRO A 99 4.09 9.27 -16.41
C PRO A 99 3.42 8.04 -17.04
N HIS A 100 3.45 7.95 -18.38
CA HIS A 100 2.88 6.84 -19.15
C HIS A 100 3.52 5.47 -18.85
N LEU A 101 4.75 5.44 -18.31
CA LEU A 101 5.42 4.20 -17.92
C LEU A 101 5.06 3.73 -16.51
N ARG A 102 4.39 4.58 -15.71
CA ARG A 102 3.90 4.26 -14.36
C ARG A 102 4.95 3.60 -13.44
N LYS A 103 6.23 3.97 -13.58
CA LYS A 103 7.35 3.36 -12.84
C LYS A 103 7.15 3.42 -11.33
N ALA A 104 6.69 4.57 -10.81
CA ALA A 104 6.43 4.74 -9.39
C ALA A 104 5.31 3.83 -8.88
N GLN A 105 4.20 3.70 -9.62
CA GLN A 105 3.08 2.85 -9.24
C GLN A 105 3.42 1.37 -9.32
N THR A 106 4.14 0.97 -10.37
CA THR A 106 4.64 -0.40 -10.51
C THR A 106 5.55 -0.75 -9.34
N THR A 107 6.50 0.14 -9.00
CA THR A 107 7.39 -0.06 -7.84
C THR A 107 6.62 -0.15 -6.53
N LEU A 108 5.64 0.75 -6.32
CA LEU A 108 4.79 0.72 -5.12
C LEU A 108 4.03 -0.60 -5.00
N ALA A 109 3.40 -1.06 -6.08
CA ALA A 109 2.65 -2.30 -6.10
C ALA A 109 3.55 -3.52 -5.87
N GLU A 110 4.74 -3.54 -6.47
CA GLU A 110 5.73 -4.61 -6.27
C GLU A 110 6.22 -4.67 -4.83
N GLU A 111 6.66 -3.55 -4.26
CA GLU A 111 7.21 -3.50 -2.90
C GLU A 111 6.17 -3.90 -1.85
N VAL A 112 4.94 -3.37 -1.95
CA VAL A 112 3.92 -3.64 -0.94
C VAL A 112 3.35 -5.05 -1.09
N THR A 113 3.11 -5.54 -2.31
CA THR A 113 2.67 -6.93 -2.52
C THR A 113 3.75 -7.92 -2.09
N ARG A 114 5.02 -7.67 -2.40
CA ARG A 114 6.14 -8.51 -1.94
C ARG A 114 6.23 -8.55 -0.42
N PHE A 115 6.07 -7.40 0.23
CA PHE A 115 6.16 -7.30 1.68
C PHE A 115 5.04 -8.06 2.40
N ILE A 116 3.80 -8.03 1.87
CA ILE A 116 2.65 -8.65 2.52
C ILE A 116 2.46 -10.12 2.11
N HIS A 117 2.60 -10.44 0.82
CA HIS A 117 2.24 -11.75 0.26
C HIS A 117 3.44 -12.57 -0.25
N GLY A 118 4.65 -11.99 -0.26
CA GLY A 118 5.86 -12.68 -0.71
C GLY A 118 6.10 -12.63 -2.22
N ASN A 119 7.22 -13.23 -2.65
CA ASN A 119 7.68 -13.16 -4.03
C ASN A 119 6.82 -13.98 -5.00
N ASP A 120 6.34 -15.15 -4.59
CA ASP A 120 5.57 -16.05 -5.46
C ASP A 120 4.21 -15.42 -5.81
N ALA A 121 3.53 -14.87 -4.81
CA ALA A 121 2.27 -14.16 -4.99
C ALA A 121 2.42 -12.89 -5.83
N LEU A 122 3.55 -12.16 -5.69
CA LEU A 122 3.85 -11.04 -6.56
C LEU A 122 4.03 -11.49 -8.02
N ALA A 123 4.81 -12.55 -8.26
CA ALA A 123 5.05 -13.07 -9.59
C ALA A 123 3.75 -13.54 -10.26
N GLU A 124 2.87 -14.18 -9.49
CA GLU A 124 1.52 -14.56 -9.92
C GLU A 124 0.69 -13.33 -10.27
N ALA A 125 0.60 -12.33 -9.39
CA ALA A 125 -0.15 -11.10 -9.65
C ALA A 125 0.33 -10.35 -10.91
N GLN A 126 1.65 -10.29 -11.12
CA GLN A 126 2.25 -9.71 -12.34
C GLN A 126 1.88 -10.52 -13.59
N ARG A 127 1.92 -11.87 -13.51
CA ARG A 127 1.55 -12.76 -14.62
C ARG A 127 0.09 -12.60 -15.00
N ILE A 128 -0.82 -12.60 -14.03
CA ILE A 128 -2.26 -12.38 -14.24
C ILE A 128 -2.48 -11.02 -14.90
N SER A 129 -1.85 -9.97 -14.37
CA SER A 129 -1.96 -8.61 -14.91
C SER A 129 -1.52 -8.53 -16.37
N GLN A 130 -0.40 -9.16 -16.72
CA GLN A 130 0.12 -9.19 -18.09
C GLN A 130 -0.77 -9.99 -19.04
N ALA A 131 -1.28 -11.15 -18.60
CA ALA A 131 -2.15 -12.00 -19.41
C ALA A 131 -3.48 -11.30 -19.71
N LEU A 132 -4.11 -10.68 -18.69
CA LEU A 132 -5.34 -9.91 -18.86
C LEU A 132 -5.14 -8.71 -19.79
N PHE A 133 -4.03 -7.97 -19.63
CA PHE A 133 -3.72 -6.83 -20.50
C PHE A 133 -3.51 -7.23 -21.97
N LYS A 134 -2.89 -8.40 -22.21
CA LYS A 134 -2.66 -8.94 -23.57
C LYS A 134 -3.86 -9.69 -24.15
N GLY A 135 -4.90 -9.94 -23.36
CA GLY A 135 -6.03 -10.80 -23.73
C GLY A 135 -5.68 -12.28 -23.85
N ASP A 136 -4.55 -12.73 -23.27
CA ASP A 136 -4.08 -14.11 -23.35
C ASP A 136 -4.57 -14.95 -22.16
N LEU A 137 -5.88 -15.15 -22.09
CA LEU A 137 -6.54 -15.93 -21.03
C LEU A 137 -6.13 -17.41 -21.03
N LYS A 138 -5.59 -17.93 -22.14
CA LYS A 138 -5.19 -19.34 -22.25
C LYS A 138 -3.93 -19.66 -21.44
N SER A 139 -3.15 -18.64 -21.09
CA SER A 139 -1.95 -18.77 -20.26
C SER A 139 -2.23 -18.82 -18.75
N LEU A 140 -3.49 -18.66 -18.34
CA LEU A 140 -3.92 -18.59 -16.94
C LEU A 140 -4.64 -19.88 -16.50
N SER A 141 -4.44 -20.25 -15.24
CA SER A 141 -5.23 -21.31 -14.60
C SER A 141 -6.68 -20.85 -14.35
N ALA A 142 -7.58 -21.80 -14.07
CA ALA A 142 -8.97 -21.47 -13.72
C ALA A 142 -9.06 -20.60 -12.45
N GLU A 143 -8.17 -20.81 -11.48
CA GLU A 143 -8.08 -20.04 -10.24
C GLU A 143 -7.61 -18.61 -10.53
N GLU A 144 -6.65 -18.45 -11.43
CA GLU A 144 -6.12 -17.15 -11.84
C GLU A 144 -7.14 -16.31 -12.64
N ILE A 145 -7.91 -16.97 -13.51
CA ILE A 145 -9.01 -16.31 -14.22
C ILE A 145 -10.04 -15.84 -13.20
N LYS A 146 -10.39 -16.67 -12.21
CA LYS A 146 -11.33 -16.30 -11.15
C LYS A 146 -10.80 -15.16 -10.26
N ALA A 147 -9.49 -15.05 -10.05
CA ALA A 147 -8.92 -13.92 -9.33
C ALA A 147 -8.96 -12.62 -10.13
N GLY A 148 -8.97 -12.71 -11.47
CA GLY A 148 -9.00 -11.57 -12.38
C GLY A 148 -10.38 -10.93 -12.62
N PHE A 149 -11.48 -11.61 -12.24
CA PHE A 149 -12.87 -11.24 -12.53
C PHE A 149 -13.75 -11.30 -11.28
#